data_AF-A0A803JGZ6-F1
#
_entry.id   AF-A0A803JGZ6-F1
#
_cell.length_a   1.000
_cell.length_b   1.000
_cell.length_c   1.000
_cell.angle_alpha   90.00
_cell.angle_beta   90.00
_cell.angle_gamma   90.00
#
_symmetry.space_group_name_H-M   'P 1'
#
loop_
_entity.id
_entity.type
_entity.pdbx_description
1 polymer ?
#
loop_
_entity_poly.entity_id
_entity_poly.type
_entity_poly.pdbx_seq_one_letter_code
_entity_poly.pdbx_strand_id
1 'polypeptide(L)'
;MSVGTGDSADAGLYGAEEEDVCRPTDLSELLKEGTKESHNRAENTKFVRDFLKGRIQRETFKLATAALYFTYSALEEELERNKEEPAIVPLYFPQELHRKEALERDLCYFYGDAWAEAIQCSGATEAYVRRIRHLGRTRPELLVAHAYTRYMGDLSGGQILRKVAQRALHLPPTGEGIQFYVFDNVTNAQQFKQLYRARLNALDLDPETKESVVQEANHAFQFNMQVFEELDKIGTALPEAQDGGLPVHDGKGDIRKCPYYAAQQGYSNAKSLLPVSLCPCGPQEWRSMRSWPRSERVPTGWCLNVAAERLGRLWPSRSLWNQKMIRSLKRLLCGRSVC
;
A
#
# COMPACT_ATOMS: atom_id res chain seq x y z
N MET A 1 14.77 13.56 -77.25
CA MET A 1 13.74 12.55 -76.91
C MET A 1 14.12 12.07 -75.52
N SER A 2 13.51 12.53 -74.41
CA SER A 2 12.13 12.23 -73.93
C SER A 2 11.92 10.71 -73.83
N VAL A 3 11.53 10.03 -72.74
CA VAL A 3 10.88 10.28 -71.42
C VAL A 3 11.17 8.99 -70.57
N GLY A 4 11.41 9.03 -69.24
CA GLY A 4 10.47 8.69 -68.13
C GLY A 4 10.04 7.20 -68.08
N THR A 5 9.90 6.47 -66.95
CA THR A 5 9.35 6.79 -65.61
C THR A 5 9.46 5.58 -64.65
N GLY A 6 9.59 5.84 -63.32
CA GLY A 6 9.10 5.08 -62.13
C GLY A 6 9.56 3.63 -61.92
N ASP A 7 9.70 3.02 -60.75
CA ASP A 7 9.39 3.20 -59.31
C ASP A 7 10.07 1.95 -58.65
N SER A 8 10.35 1.78 -57.36
CA SER A 8 10.16 2.52 -56.12
C SER A 8 10.98 1.80 -55.04
N ALA A 9 11.58 2.58 -54.15
CA ALA A 9 12.11 2.20 -52.84
C ALA A 9 11.01 1.60 -51.94
N ASP A 10 11.35 0.66 -51.04
CA ASP A 10 11.22 0.87 -49.59
C ASP A 10 11.81 -0.33 -48.82
N ALA A 11 12.97 -0.09 -48.19
CA ALA A 11 13.63 -1.03 -47.28
C ALA A 11 14.13 -0.22 -46.08
N GLY A 12 13.60 -0.53 -44.90
CA GLY A 12 14.23 -0.20 -43.63
C GLY A 12 13.68 1.02 -42.92
N LEU A 13 12.54 0.87 -42.25
CA LEU A 13 12.19 1.71 -41.10
C LEU A 13 11.52 0.85 -40.01
N TYR A 14 12.33 0.04 -39.33
CA TYR A 14 12.02 -0.35 -37.96
C TYR A 14 12.97 0.44 -37.08
N GLY A 15 12.40 1.42 -36.38
CA GLY A 15 13.13 2.29 -35.47
C GLY A 15 13.93 1.47 -34.48
N ALA A 16 15.22 1.76 -34.40
CA ALA A 16 16.02 1.35 -33.27
C ALA A 16 15.35 1.92 -32.02
N GLU A 17 14.96 1.05 -31.10
CA GLU A 17 14.73 1.43 -29.72
C GLU A 17 16.04 2.10 -29.26
N GLU A 18 16.01 3.41 -29.02
CA GLU A 18 17.12 4.11 -28.38
C GLU A 18 17.28 3.47 -27.01
N GLU A 19 18.21 2.52 -26.88
CA GLU A 19 18.70 2.06 -25.60
C GLU A 19 19.17 3.30 -24.84
N ASP A 20 18.56 3.55 -23.68
CA ASP A 20 18.92 4.61 -22.73
C ASP A 20 20.39 4.42 -22.30
N VAL A 21 21.33 4.98 -23.07
CA VAL A 21 22.77 4.88 -22.81
C VAL A 21 23.12 5.76 -21.62
N CYS A 22 22.96 5.22 -20.42
CA CYS A 22 23.35 5.90 -19.20
C CYS A 22 24.88 5.90 -19.05
N ARG A 23 25.47 7.08 -18.86
CA ARG A 23 26.92 7.27 -18.73
C ARG A 23 27.32 7.09 -17.26
N PRO A 24 28.55 6.63 -16.95
CA PRO A 24 29.02 6.49 -15.56
C PRO A 24 29.00 7.79 -14.73
N THR A 25 28.97 8.94 -15.40
CA THR A 25 28.90 10.29 -14.79
C THR A 25 27.49 10.83 -14.63
N ASP A 26 26.48 10.08 -15.08
CA ASP A 26 25.08 10.46 -14.97
C ASP A 26 24.63 10.40 -13.52
N LEU A 27 23.85 11.40 -13.10
CA LEU A 27 23.43 11.51 -11.71
C LEU A 27 22.64 10.29 -11.25
N SER A 28 21.83 9.68 -12.13
CA SER A 28 21.08 8.48 -11.80
C SER A 28 21.98 7.27 -11.48
N GLU A 29 23.10 7.10 -12.19
CA GLU A 29 24.03 5.99 -11.92
C GLU A 29 24.93 6.30 -10.72
N LEU A 30 25.35 7.56 -10.55
CA LEU A 30 26.06 8.00 -9.36
C LEU A 30 25.23 7.78 -8.08
N LEU A 31 23.94 8.12 -8.11
CA LEU A 31 23.02 7.86 -7.01
C LEU A 31 22.84 6.37 -6.76
N LYS A 32 22.63 5.57 -7.81
CA LYS A 32 22.43 4.12 -7.70
C LYS A 32 23.65 3.41 -7.12
N GLU A 33 24.85 3.65 -7.66
CA GLU A 33 26.06 3.00 -7.16
C GLU A 33 26.47 3.57 -5.81
N GLY A 34 26.45 4.90 -5.65
CA GLY A 34 26.85 5.57 -4.42
C GLY A 34 25.96 5.30 -3.21
N THR A 35 24.71 4.85 -3.41
CA THR A 35 23.79 4.48 -2.31
C THR A 35 23.58 2.97 -2.16
N LYS A 36 24.21 2.15 -3.00
CA LYS A 36 24.03 0.68 -3.02
C LYS A 36 24.19 0.03 -1.66
N GLU A 37 25.25 0.39 -0.92
CA GLU A 37 25.50 -0.16 0.43
C GLU A 37 24.46 0.32 1.45
N SER A 38 24.01 1.56 1.36
CA SER A 38 22.96 2.09 2.24
C SER A 38 21.59 1.47 1.93
N HIS A 39 21.29 1.23 0.65
CA HIS A 39 20.12 0.47 0.22
C HIS A 39 20.15 -0.96 0.76
N ASN A 40 21.28 -1.68 0.56
CA ASN A 40 21.47 -3.04 1.07
C ASN A 40 21.28 -3.11 2.59
N ARG A 41 21.83 -2.15 3.34
CA ARG A 41 21.64 -2.09 4.80
C ARG A 41 20.19 -1.81 5.19
N ALA A 42 19.52 -0.88 4.50
CA ALA A 42 18.12 -0.54 4.78
C ALA A 42 17.18 -1.75 4.59
N GLU A 43 17.33 -2.49 3.50
CA GLU A 43 16.56 -3.71 3.24
C GLU A 43 16.83 -4.83 4.27
N ASN A 44 18.03 -4.84 4.83
CA ASN A 44 18.45 -5.82 5.83
C ASN A 44 18.18 -5.39 7.29
N THR A 45 17.53 -4.24 7.52
CA THR A 45 17.06 -3.89 8.86
C THR A 45 16.05 -4.93 9.37
N LYS A 46 16.01 -5.15 10.69
CA LYS A 46 15.11 -6.14 11.29
C LYS A 46 13.64 -5.83 10.95
N PHE A 47 13.24 -4.57 11.09
CA PHE A 47 11.90 -4.09 10.75
C PHE A 47 11.48 -4.47 9.32
N VAL A 48 12.30 -4.16 8.32
CA VAL A 48 11.98 -4.43 6.91
C VAL A 48 11.92 -5.93 6.64
N ARG A 49 12.86 -6.72 7.18
CA ARG A 49 12.84 -8.19 7.02
C ARG A 49 11.62 -8.84 7.66
N ASP A 50 11.23 -8.39 8.86
CA ASP A 50 10.05 -8.91 9.54
C ASP A 50 8.78 -8.49 8.81
N PHE A 51 8.70 -7.25 8.33
CA PHE A 51 7.61 -6.77 7.50
C PHE A 51 7.44 -7.62 6.24
N LEU A 52 8.50 -7.84 5.45
CA LEU A 52 8.46 -8.67 4.23
C LEU A 52 8.04 -10.13 4.50
N LYS A 53 8.33 -10.65 5.69
CA LYS A 53 7.87 -11.97 6.15
C LYS A 53 6.41 -11.97 6.63
N GLY A 54 5.73 -10.83 6.63
CA GLY A 54 4.38 -10.64 7.12
C GLY A 54 4.28 -10.60 8.65
N ARG A 55 5.40 -10.37 9.35
CA ARG A 55 5.46 -10.29 10.81
C ARG A 55 5.42 -8.83 11.23
N ILE A 56 4.26 -8.21 11.13
CA ILE A 56 4.06 -6.83 11.58
C ILE A 56 2.76 -6.72 12.34
N GLN A 57 2.80 -6.03 13.48
CA GLN A 57 1.61 -5.73 14.25
C GLN A 57 0.89 -4.51 13.65
N ARG A 58 -0.45 -4.49 13.75
CA ARG A 58 -1.27 -3.38 13.25
C ARG A 58 -0.83 -2.05 13.84
N GLU A 59 -0.58 -1.98 15.15
CA GLU A 59 -0.14 -0.75 15.82
C GLU A 59 1.24 -0.27 15.33
N THR A 60 2.20 -1.17 15.12
CA THR A 60 3.50 -0.77 14.53
C THR A 60 3.33 -0.26 13.10
N PHE A 61 2.45 -0.86 12.30
CA PHE A 61 2.16 -0.38 10.95
C PHE A 61 1.49 1.00 10.96
N LYS A 62 0.59 1.26 11.92
CA LYS A 62 -0.02 2.58 12.13
C LYS A 62 1.02 3.65 12.45
N LEU A 63 2.00 3.34 13.31
CA LEU A 63 3.10 4.25 13.64
C LEU A 63 4.02 4.49 12.42
N ALA A 64 4.31 3.44 11.65
CA ALA A 64 5.07 3.57 10.41
C ALA A 64 4.35 4.46 9.38
N THR A 65 3.02 4.31 9.26
CA THR A 65 2.18 5.14 8.38
C THR A 65 2.20 6.61 8.82
N ALA A 66 2.14 6.88 10.13
CA ALA A 66 2.27 8.24 10.66
C ALA A 66 3.67 8.84 10.38
N ALA A 67 4.74 8.06 10.55
CA ALA A 67 6.09 8.50 10.24
C ALA A 67 6.26 8.87 8.75
N LEU A 68 5.66 8.08 7.86
CA LEU A 68 5.58 8.41 6.43
C LEU A 68 4.81 9.70 6.21
N TYR A 69 3.62 9.87 6.82
CA TYR A 69 2.83 11.09 6.68
C TYR A 69 3.62 12.36 7.00
N PHE A 70 4.32 12.40 8.13
CA PHE A 70 5.13 13.57 8.50
C PHE A 70 6.30 13.78 7.54
N THR A 71 6.99 12.71 7.14
CA THR A 71 8.13 12.77 6.22
C THR A 71 7.72 13.30 4.85
N TYR A 72 6.66 12.74 4.25
CA TYR A 72 6.17 13.15 2.93
C TYR A 72 5.51 14.53 2.97
N SER A 73 4.79 14.86 4.04
CA SER A 73 4.25 16.21 4.20
C SER A 73 5.35 17.27 4.17
N ALA A 74 6.47 17.02 4.86
CA ALA A 74 7.62 17.92 4.84
C ALA A 74 8.32 17.94 3.48
N LEU A 75 8.52 16.78 2.86
CA LEU A 75 9.15 16.69 1.54
C LEU A 75 8.34 17.43 0.47
N GLU A 76 7.04 17.17 0.41
CA GLU A 76 6.14 17.74 -0.59
C GLU A 76 5.91 19.24 -0.36
N GLU A 77 5.86 19.70 0.90
CA GLU A 77 5.84 21.14 1.22
C GLU A 77 7.10 21.85 0.70
N GLU A 78 8.28 21.26 0.89
CA GLU A 78 9.53 21.87 0.45
C GLU A 78 9.78 21.71 -1.05
N LEU A 79 9.28 20.65 -1.69
CA LEU A 79 9.24 20.54 -3.16
C LEU A 79 8.30 21.60 -3.76
N GLU A 80 7.14 21.83 -3.16
CA GLU A 80 6.21 22.89 -3.58
C GLU A 80 6.84 24.28 -3.43
N ARG A 81 7.50 24.54 -2.30
CA ARG A 81 8.22 25.80 -2.05
C ARG A 81 9.28 26.09 -3.11
N ASN A 82 9.99 25.04 -3.55
CA ASN A 82 11.12 25.13 -4.47
C ASN A 82 10.78 24.65 -5.89
N LYS A 83 9.50 24.63 -6.27
CA LYS A 83 9.05 24.08 -7.56
C LYS A 83 9.59 24.82 -8.79
N GLU A 84 10.08 26.04 -8.60
CA GLU A 84 10.71 26.87 -9.65
C GLU A 84 12.24 26.75 -9.66
N GLU A 85 12.85 26.06 -8.68
CA GLU A 85 14.29 25.89 -8.64
C GLU A 85 14.79 24.96 -9.78
N PRO A 86 15.88 25.31 -10.50
CA PRO A 86 16.33 24.54 -11.66
C PRO A 86 16.58 23.06 -11.40
N ALA A 87 17.03 22.71 -10.18
CA ALA A 87 17.28 21.32 -9.78
C ALA A 87 15.98 20.52 -9.51
N ILE A 88 14.86 21.21 -9.24
CA ILE A 88 13.59 20.60 -8.81
C ILE A 88 12.56 20.59 -9.93
N VAL A 89 12.47 21.66 -10.74
CA VAL A 89 11.51 21.79 -11.85
C VAL A 89 11.40 20.50 -12.70
N PRO A 90 12.51 19.85 -13.13
CA PRO A 90 12.43 18.67 -14.00
C PRO A 90 11.91 17.40 -13.30
N LEU A 91 11.84 17.42 -11.97
CA LEU A 91 11.47 16.31 -11.10
C LEU A 91 10.15 16.55 -10.34
N TYR A 92 9.51 17.69 -10.58
CA TYR A 92 8.27 18.07 -9.90
C TYR A 92 7.05 17.40 -10.55
N PHE A 93 6.70 16.21 -10.02
CA PHE A 93 5.58 15.36 -10.48
C PHE A 93 4.51 15.20 -9.38
N PRO A 94 3.77 16.26 -9.03
CA PRO A 94 2.85 16.22 -7.89
C PRO A 94 1.70 15.23 -8.09
N GLN A 95 1.13 15.17 -9.29
CA GLN A 95 -0.02 14.30 -9.56
C GLN A 95 0.38 12.82 -9.52
N GLU A 96 1.58 12.51 -9.99
CA GLU A 96 2.09 11.15 -10.11
C GLU A 96 2.68 10.64 -8.81
N LEU A 97 3.47 11.47 -8.11
CA LEU A 97 4.33 11.01 -7.01
C LEU A 97 3.89 11.45 -5.61
N HIS A 98 3.17 12.56 -5.43
CA HIS A 98 2.84 13.00 -4.07
C HIS A 98 1.99 11.96 -3.35
N ARG A 99 2.34 11.69 -2.10
CA ARG A 99 1.79 10.65 -1.24
C ARG A 99 1.00 11.21 -0.07
N LYS A 100 1.13 12.49 0.28
CA LYS A 100 0.44 13.08 1.43
C LYS A 100 -1.05 12.77 1.46
N GLU A 101 -1.78 13.04 0.38
CA GLU A 101 -3.23 12.78 0.33
C GLU A 101 -3.58 11.29 0.50
N ALA A 102 -2.76 10.40 -0.04
CA ALA A 102 -2.94 8.96 0.13
C ALA A 102 -2.69 8.52 1.58
N LEU A 103 -1.68 9.11 2.22
CA LEU A 103 -1.35 8.87 3.62
C LEU A 103 -2.43 9.42 4.56
N GLU A 104 -3.06 10.56 4.24
CA GLU A 104 -4.19 11.10 5.00
C GLU A 104 -5.38 10.12 4.98
N ARG A 105 -5.68 9.50 3.83
CA ARG A 105 -6.71 8.46 3.72
C ARG A 105 -6.36 7.22 4.53
N ASP A 106 -5.11 6.78 4.49
CA ASP A 106 -4.64 5.62 5.24
C ASP A 106 -4.71 5.88 6.75
N LEU A 107 -4.31 7.07 7.21
CA LEU A 107 -4.41 7.48 8.60
C LEU A 107 -5.86 7.58 9.07
N CYS A 108 -6.76 8.13 8.24
CA CYS A 108 -8.18 8.15 8.51
C CYS A 108 -8.76 6.74 8.69
N TYR A 109 -8.31 5.77 7.87
CA TYR A 109 -8.72 4.37 8.02
C TYR A 109 -8.23 3.76 9.35
N PHE A 110 -7.04 4.10 9.80
CA PHE A 110 -6.44 3.50 11.00
C PHE A 110 -6.80 4.18 12.33
N TYR A 111 -7.00 5.49 12.33
CA TYR A 111 -7.21 6.31 13.53
C TYR A 111 -8.59 6.99 13.56
N GLY A 112 -9.39 6.90 12.49
CA GLY A 112 -10.69 7.54 12.35
C GLY A 112 -10.59 8.99 11.88
N ASP A 113 -11.73 9.70 11.87
CA ASP A 113 -11.81 11.08 11.35
C ASP A 113 -10.91 12.07 12.11
N ALA A 114 -10.68 11.82 13.40
CA ALA A 114 -9.81 12.61 14.28
C ALA A 114 -8.32 12.18 14.22
N TRP A 115 -7.89 11.53 13.14
CA TRP A 115 -6.53 10.97 13.03
C TRP A 115 -5.42 12.00 13.25
N ALA A 116 -5.63 13.25 12.82
CA ALA A 116 -4.63 14.31 12.90
C ALA A 116 -4.26 14.66 14.35
N GLU A 117 -5.20 14.52 15.28
CA GLU A 117 -5.01 14.76 16.71
C GLU A 117 -4.42 13.52 17.42
N ALA A 118 -4.61 12.34 16.83
CA ALA A 118 -4.20 11.06 17.42
C ALA A 118 -2.76 10.68 17.10
N ILE A 119 -2.22 11.12 15.96
CA ILE A 119 -0.84 10.80 15.55
C ILE A 119 0.18 11.70 16.24
N GLN A 120 1.37 11.16 16.50
CA GLN A 120 2.50 11.91 17.05
C GLN A 120 3.74 11.69 16.20
N CYS A 121 4.48 12.77 15.94
CA CYS A 121 5.77 12.69 15.26
C CYS A 121 6.82 12.15 16.23
N SER A 122 7.41 11.01 15.89
CA SER A 122 8.43 10.37 16.72
C SER A 122 9.77 11.11 16.66
N GLY A 123 10.69 10.82 17.57
CA GLY A 123 11.98 11.51 17.64
C GLY A 123 12.82 11.33 16.37
N ALA A 124 12.89 10.12 15.83
CA ALA A 124 13.61 9.84 14.59
C ALA A 124 12.93 10.49 13.37
N THR A 125 11.61 10.48 13.32
CA THR A 125 10.84 11.11 12.22
C THR A 125 11.01 12.62 12.24
N GLU A 126 10.96 13.25 13.42
CA GLU A 126 11.15 14.69 13.58
C GLU A 126 12.57 15.12 13.14
N ALA A 127 13.59 14.31 13.44
CA ALA A 127 14.94 14.55 12.95
C ALA A 127 15.01 14.54 11.41
N TYR A 128 14.31 13.60 10.77
CA TYR A 128 14.25 13.52 9.33
C TYR A 128 13.51 14.72 8.70
N VAL A 129 12.32 15.04 9.23
CA VAL A 129 11.52 16.21 8.83
C VAL A 129 12.33 17.50 8.95
N ARG A 130 13.07 17.67 10.04
CA ARG A 130 13.93 18.84 10.25
C ARG A 130 15.01 18.96 9.19
N ARG A 131 15.63 17.84 8.77
CA ARG A 131 16.64 17.86 7.71
C ARG A 131 16.04 18.29 6.37
N ILE A 132 14.90 17.72 5.99
CA ILE A 132 14.19 18.07 4.76
C ILE A 132 13.86 19.57 4.73
N ARG A 133 13.25 20.08 5.80
CA ARG A 133 12.92 21.51 5.94
C ARG A 133 14.14 22.42 5.96
N HIS A 134 15.24 21.97 6.53
CA HIS A 134 16.49 22.73 6.49
C HIS A 134 16.99 22.86 5.05
N LEU A 135 17.10 21.74 4.31
CA LEU A 135 17.57 21.75 2.94
C LEU A 135 16.66 22.55 2.01
N GLY A 136 15.34 22.41 2.13
CA GLY A 136 14.40 23.20 1.33
C GLY A 136 14.51 24.71 1.53
N ARG A 137 15.19 25.18 2.59
CA ARG A 137 15.41 26.61 2.86
C ARG A 137 16.84 27.07 2.56
N THR A 138 17.83 26.18 2.68
CA THR A 138 19.25 26.57 2.62
C THR A 138 19.98 26.02 1.41
N ARG A 139 19.56 24.85 0.90
CA ARG A 139 20.21 24.09 -0.17
C ARG A 139 19.17 23.26 -0.95
N PRO A 140 18.23 23.91 -1.67
CA PRO A 140 17.11 23.24 -2.30
C PRO A 140 17.55 22.23 -3.38
N GLU A 141 18.73 22.40 -3.98
CA GLU A 141 19.32 21.45 -4.93
C GLU A 141 19.50 20.05 -4.34
N LEU A 142 19.68 19.94 -3.02
CA LEU A 142 19.84 18.67 -2.33
C LEU A 142 18.51 17.98 -2.00
N LEU A 143 17.35 18.63 -2.19
CA LEU A 143 16.04 17.97 -2.04
C LEU A 143 15.87 16.82 -3.05
N VAL A 144 16.55 16.90 -4.20
CA VAL A 144 16.61 15.84 -5.21
C VAL A 144 17.01 14.49 -4.60
N ALA A 145 17.95 14.51 -3.65
CA ALA A 145 18.41 13.31 -2.96
C ALA A 145 17.29 12.62 -2.17
N HIS A 146 16.47 13.39 -1.47
CA HIS A 146 15.35 12.88 -0.67
C HIS A 146 14.20 12.40 -1.55
N ALA A 147 13.85 13.16 -2.58
CA ALA A 147 12.84 12.78 -3.56
C ALA A 147 13.22 11.47 -4.27
N TYR A 148 14.48 11.35 -4.71
CA TYR A 148 15.01 10.12 -5.30
C TYR A 148 14.90 8.93 -4.33
N THR A 149 15.46 9.04 -3.13
CA THR A 149 15.49 7.94 -2.15
C THR A 149 14.09 7.44 -1.79
N ARG A 150 13.11 8.35 -1.68
CA ARG A 150 11.73 7.99 -1.33
C ARG A 150 10.94 7.48 -2.53
N TYR A 151 10.69 8.32 -3.54
CA TYR A 151 9.77 7.99 -4.63
C TYR A 151 10.27 6.82 -5.50
N MET A 152 11.57 6.74 -5.79
CA MET A 152 12.11 5.62 -6.58
C MET A 152 12.04 4.29 -5.83
N GLY A 153 12.16 4.34 -4.51
CA GLY A 153 11.96 3.18 -3.62
C GLY A 153 10.51 2.72 -3.64
N ASP A 154 9.56 3.66 -3.50
CA ASP A 154 8.12 3.36 -3.50
C ASP A 154 7.66 2.72 -4.82
N LEU A 155 8.14 3.23 -5.96
CA LEU A 155 7.83 2.69 -7.29
C LEU A 155 8.48 1.32 -7.56
N SER A 156 9.50 0.93 -6.80
CA SER A 156 10.21 -0.35 -7.00
C SER A 156 9.66 -1.46 -6.11
N GLY A 157 9.41 -1.17 -4.83
CA GLY A 157 8.94 -2.16 -3.85
C GLY A 157 7.46 -2.06 -3.47
N GLY A 158 6.79 -0.95 -3.82
CA GLY A 158 5.47 -0.60 -3.26
C GLY A 158 4.40 -1.68 -3.47
N GLN A 159 4.35 -2.31 -4.64
CA GLN A 159 3.35 -3.37 -4.90
C GLN A 159 3.59 -4.65 -4.09
N ILE A 160 4.85 -4.98 -3.78
CA ILE A 160 5.17 -6.12 -2.91
C ILE A 160 4.77 -5.77 -1.47
N LEU A 161 5.19 -4.60 -0.99
CA LEU A 161 4.88 -4.11 0.35
C LEU A 161 3.36 -4.00 0.58
N ARG A 162 2.62 -3.51 -0.42
CA ARG A 162 1.14 -3.45 -0.42
C ARG A 162 0.51 -4.82 -0.18
N LYS A 163 0.90 -5.82 -0.97
CA LYS A 163 0.37 -7.20 -0.86
C LYS A 163 0.71 -7.82 0.49
N VAL A 164 1.92 -7.57 0.98
CA VAL A 164 2.37 -8.05 2.28
C VAL A 164 1.57 -7.41 3.42
N ALA A 165 1.40 -6.09 3.42
CA ALA A 165 0.59 -5.37 4.40
C ALA A 165 -0.87 -5.84 4.38
N GLN A 166 -1.46 -5.94 3.19
CA GLN A 166 -2.84 -6.39 3.03
C GLN A 166 -3.07 -7.77 3.64
N ARG A 167 -2.18 -8.71 3.37
CA ARG A 167 -2.25 -10.07 3.91
C ARG A 167 -1.98 -10.11 5.42
N ALA A 168 -0.91 -9.45 5.88
CA ALA A 168 -0.46 -9.52 7.27
C ALA A 168 -1.43 -8.83 8.25
N LEU A 169 -2.10 -7.78 7.81
CA LEU A 169 -3.01 -6.97 8.63
C LEU A 169 -4.49 -7.20 8.32
N HIS A 170 -4.80 -8.19 7.49
CA HIS A 170 -6.15 -8.54 7.05
C HIS A 170 -6.93 -7.33 6.50
N LEU A 171 -6.28 -6.51 5.67
CA LEU A 171 -6.90 -5.30 5.12
C LEU A 171 -7.88 -5.63 3.98
N PRO A 172 -8.91 -4.78 3.77
CA PRO A 172 -9.89 -4.98 2.72
C PRO A 172 -9.28 -5.13 1.31
N PRO A 173 -9.90 -5.93 0.42
CA PRO A 173 -9.49 -6.04 -0.97
C PRO A 173 -9.67 -4.73 -1.76
N THR A 174 -10.52 -3.83 -1.26
CA THR A 174 -10.77 -2.48 -1.80
C THR A 174 -9.55 -1.56 -1.71
N GLY A 175 -8.57 -1.88 -0.85
CA GLY A 175 -7.32 -1.13 -0.72
C GLY A 175 -7.31 -0.04 0.34
N GLU A 176 -8.34 0.05 1.18
CA GLU A 176 -8.39 0.98 2.32
C GLU A 176 -7.25 0.67 3.31
N GLY A 177 -6.54 1.72 3.77
CA GLY A 177 -5.40 1.61 4.70
C GLY A 177 -4.05 1.31 4.05
N ILE A 178 -3.97 1.24 2.72
CA ILE A 178 -2.74 1.00 1.94
C ILE A 178 -2.70 1.81 0.63
N GLN A 179 -3.37 2.96 0.58
CA GLN A 179 -3.41 3.88 -0.55
C GLN A 179 -2.04 4.47 -0.86
N PHE A 180 -1.17 4.63 0.15
CA PHE A 180 0.22 5.08 -0.02
C PHE A 180 0.96 4.31 -1.13
N TYR A 181 0.72 3.00 -1.22
CA TYR A 181 1.38 2.11 -2.19
C TYR A 181 0.71 2.08 -3.58
N VAL A 182 -0.29 2.92 -3.81
CA VAL A 182 -1.03 2.99 -5.07
C VAL A 182 -0.71 4.32 -5.78
N PHE A 183 -0.27 4.23 -7.03
CA PHE A 183 0.09 5.36 -7.87
C PHE A 183 -0.88 5.45 -9.05
N ASP A 184 -2.08 6.00 -8.82
CA ASP A 184 -3.17 5.99 -9.81
C ASP A 184 -2.81 6.73 -11.10
N ASN A 185 -1.91 7.72 -11.02
CA ASN A 185 -1.45 8.52 -12.15
C ASN A 185 -0.14 7.98 -12.78
N VAL A 186 0.30 6.78 -12.40
CA VAL A 186 1.46 6.10 -12.99
C VAL A 186 1.04 4.76 -13.61
N THR A 187 0.80 4.76 -14.93
CA THR A 187 0.35 3.56 -15.65
C THR A 187 1.40 2.44 -15.68
N ASN A 188 2.68 2.80 -15.85
CA ASN A 188 3.80 1.86 -15.88
C ASN A 188 4.95 2.37 -15.02
N ALA A 189 5.14 1.74 -13.84
CA ALA A 189 6.17 2.12 -12.90
C ALA A 189 7.60 2.00 -13.47
N GLN A 190 7.87 1.05 -14.36
CA GLN A 190 9.20 0.89 -14.93
C GLN A 190 9.53 2.02 -15.92
N GLN A 191 8.59 2.36 -16.80
CA GLN A 191 8.74 3.49 -17.73
C GLN A 191 8.85 4.81 -16.98
N PHE A 192 8.04 5.01 -15.92
CA PHE A 192 8.11 6.23 -15.12
C PHE A 192 9.46 6.35 -14.39
N LYS A 193 10.02 5.25 -13.88
CA LYS A 193 11.37 5.26 -13.30
C LYS A 193 12.45 5.57 -14.33
N GLN A 194 12.32 5.13 -15.58
CA GLN A 194 13.23 5.50 -16.66
C GLN A 194 13.14 7.00 -16.97
N LEU A 195 11.91 7.53 -17.12
CA LEU A 195 11.67 8.96 -17.26
C LEU A 195 12.31 9.76 -16.12
N TYR A 196 12.09 9.36 -14.87
CA TYR A 196 12.64 10.05 -13.70
C TYR A 196 14.18 10.06 -13.72
N ARG A 197 14.82 8.95 -14.12
CA ARG A 197 16.29 8.89 -14.29
C ARG A 197 16.78 9.80 -15.41
N ALA A 198 16.11 9.81 -16.55
CA ALA A 198 16.44 10.71 -17.64
C ALA A 198 16.34 12.19 -17.20
N ARG A 199 15.33 12.54 -16.40
CA ARG A 199 15.20 13.89 -15.82
C ARG A 199 16.30 14.23 -14.82
N LEU A 200 16.73 13.29 -13.98
CA LEU A 200 17.91 13.47 -13.11
C LEU A 200 19.17 13.74 -13.91
N ASN A 201 19.36 13.04 -15.03
CA ASN A 201 20.55 13.15 -15.87
C ASN A 201 20.59 14.46 -16.66
N ALA A 202 19.43 15.06 -16.91
CA ALA A 202 19.30 16.36 -17.55
C ALA A 202 19.52 17.56 -16.62
N LEU A 203 19.70 17.34 -15.30
CA LEU A 203 19.99 18.43 -14.37
C LEU A 203 21.39 19.00 -14.64
N ASP A 204 21.47 20.31 -14.84
CA ASP A 204 22.74 21.03 -15.00
C ASP A 204 23.38 21.30 -13.63
N LEU A 205 24.02 20.26 -13.08
CA LEU A 205 24.74 20.29 -11.81
C LEU A 205 26.23 20.08 -12.04
N ASP A 206 27.05 20.88 -11.37
CA ASP A 206 28.48 20.68 -11.33
C ASP A 206 28.86 19.37 -10.59
N PRO A 207 30.09 18.85 -10.79
CA PRO A 207 30.51 17.60 -10.15
C PRO A 207 30.46 17.59 -8.62
N GLU A 208 30.75 18.71 -7.94
CA GLU A 208 30.74 18.83 -6.48
C GLU A 208 29.30 18.78 -5.94
N THR A 209 28.38 19.41 -6.64
CA THR A 209 26.94 19.36 -6.33
C THR A 209 26.39 17.94 -6.54
N LYS A 210 26.78 17.25 -7.63
CA LYS A 210 26.40 15.84 -7.84
C LYS A 210 26.91 14.94 -6.70
N GLU A 211 28.14 15.13 -6.26
CA GLU A 211 28.68 14.39 -5.11
C GLU A 211 27.88 14.69 -3.83
N SER A 212 27.58 15.97 -3.57
CA SER A 212 26.76 16.40 -2.43
C SER A 212 25.37 15.74 -2.44
N VAL A 213 24.75 15.61 -3.62
CA VAL A 213 23.45 14.92 -3.79
C VAL A 213 23.57 13.43 -3.43
N VAL A 214 24.64 12.75 -3.84
CA VAL A 214 24.87 11.33 -3.50
C VAL A 214 25.15 11.14 -2.01
N GLN A 215 25.94 12.03 -1.40
CA GLN A 215 26.19 12.03 0.04
C GLN A 215 24.89 12.25 0.82
N GLU A 216 24.05 13.20 0.38
CA GLU A 216 22.78 13.46 1.04
C GLU A 216 21.78 12.32 0.84
N ALA A 217 21.82 11.62 -0.30
CA ALA A 217 20.98 10.44 -0.50
C ALA A 217 21.34 9.32 0.50
N ASN A 218 22.63 9.18 0.83
CA ASN A 218 23.08 8.29 1.90
C ASN A 218 22.56 8.75 3.29
N HIS A 219 22.54 10.06 3.58
CA HIS A 219 21.91 10.57 4.80
C HIS A 219 20.40 10.27 4.83
N ALA A 220 19.70 10.41 3.70
CA ALA A 220 18.29 10.03 3.60
C ALA A 220 18.08 8.56 3.97
N PHE A 221 18.90 7.63 3.47
CA PHE A 221 18.86 6.23 3.88
C PHE A 221 19.12 6.04 5.39
N GLN A 222 20.07 6.79 5.97
CA GLN A 222 20.35 6.74 7.41
C GLN A 222 19.13 7.19 8.24
N PHE A 223 18.46 8.27 7.87
CA PHE A 223 17.22 8.68 8.54
C PHE A 223 16.13 7.61 8.45
N ASN A 224 15.95 6.98 7.28
CA ASN A 224 15.00 5.88 7.14
C ASN A 224 15.35 4.70 8.07
N MET A 225 16.62 4.32 8.15
CA MET A 225 17.07 3.25 9.06
C MET A 225 16.82 3.61 10.53
N GLN A 226 17.08 4.85 10.95
CA GLN A 226 16.80 5.31 12.31
C GLN A 226 15.30 5.24 12.65
N VAL A 227 14.43 5.63 11.71
CA VAL A 227 12.97 5.48 11.87
C VAL A 227 12.59 4.00 12.00
N PHE A 228 13.13 3.12 11.17
CA PHE A 228 12.86 1.68 11.27
C PHE A 228 13.35 1.06 12.59
N GLU A 229 14.51 1.47 13.08
CA GLU A 229 15.06 1.03 14.36
C GLU A 229 14.21 1.52 15.54
N GLU A 230 13.71 2.75 15.50
CA GLU A 230 12.80 3.29 16.52
C GLU A 230 11.47 2.51 16.52
N LEU A 231 10.90 2.25 15.33
CA LEU A 231 9.67 1.47 15.19
C LEU A 231 9.83 0.02 15.65
N ASP A 232 10.96 -0.62 15.40
CA ASP A 232 11.25 -1.98 15.87
C ASP A 232 11.36 -2.04 17.40
N LYS A 233 12.00 -1.04 18.02
CA LYS A 233 12.06 -0.90 19.49
C LYS A 233 10.67 -0.72 20.10
N ILE A 234 9.86 0.18 19.54
CA ILE A 234 8.49 0.41 19.99
C ILE A 234 7.65 -0.86 19.80
N GLY A 235 7.73 -1.49 18.63
CA GLY A 235 6.99 -2.71 18.31
C GLY A 235 7.33 -3.90 19.22
N THR A 236 8.58 -3.99 19.68
CA THR A 236 9.01 -5.01 20.65
C THR A 236 8.48 -4.73 22.07
N ALA A 237 8.26 -3.46 22.40
CA ALA A 237 7.70 -3.05 23.70
C ALA A 237 6.17 -3.11 23.74
N LEU A 238 5.50 -3.16 22.59
CA LEU A 238 4.04 -3.34 22.53
C LEU A 238 3.71 -4.77 23.02
N PRO A 239 2.73 -4.92 23.94
CA PRO A 239 2.21 -6.23 24.28
C PRO A 239 1.80 -6.95 23.01
N GLU A 240 2.08 -8.25 22.89
CA GLU A 240 1.46 -9.05 21.84
C GLU A 240 -0.04 -8.81 21.94
N ALA A 241 -0.61 -8.16 20.92
CA ALA A 241 -2.03 -7.99 20.86
C ALA A 241 -2.63 -9.40 20.94
N GLN A 242 -3.43 -9.67 21.98
CA GLN A 242 -4.46 -10.68 21.92
C GLN A 242 -5.53 -10.21 20.93
N ASP A 243 -5.12 -9.97 19.69
CA ASP A 243 -6.05 -10.10 18.60
C ASP A 243 -6.42 -11.59 18.58
N GLY A 244 -7.68 -11.92 18.28
CA GLY A 244 -8.22 -13.29 18.33
C GLY A 244 -7.62 -14.25 17.30
N GLY A 245 -6.32 -14.13 17.00
CA GLY A 245 -5.53 -14.96 16.12
C GLY A 245 -5.59 -16.41 16.54
N LEU A 246 -6.48 -17.15 15.87
CA LEU A 246 -6.44 -18.59 15.86
C LEU A 246 -5.04 -19.06 15.40
N PRO A 247 -4.51 -20.16 15.97
CA PRO A 247 -3.21 -20.68 15.57
C PRO A 247 -3.19 -20.94 14.07
N VAL A 248 -2.16 -20.45 13.39
CA VAL A 248 -1.86 -20.83 12.00
C VAL A 248 -1.60 -22.34 12.00
N HIS A 249 -2.51 -23.12 11.42
CA HIS A 249 -2.31 -24.56 11.28
C HIS A 249 -1.22 -24.79 10.22
N ASP A 250 -0.14 -25.46 10.61
CA ASP A 250 1.07 -25.76 9.83
C ASP A 250 0.88 -26.78 8.68
N GLY A 251 -0.37 -27.10 8.33
CA GLY A 251 -0.68 -28.13 7.34
C GLY A 251 -0.30 -29.55 7.75
N LYS A 252 0.11 -29.81 8.99
CA LYS A 252 0.43 -31.15 9.48
C LYS A 252 -0.61 -31.61 10.50
N GLY A 253 -1.48 -32.52 10.06
CA GLY A 253 -2.49 -33.14 10.89
C GLY A 253 -3.30 -34.18 10.10
N ASP A 254 -3.83 -35.18 10.80
CA ASP A 254 -4.67 -36.22 10.17
C ASP A 254 -5.94 -35.57 9.59
N ILE A 255 -6.01 -35.47 8.27
CA ILE A 255 -7.09 -34.80 7.53
C ILE A 255 -8.46 -35.42 7.82
N ARG A 256 -8.50 -36.67 8.29
CA ARG A 256 -9.73 -37.38 8.68
C ARG A 256 -10.36 -36.85 9.97
N LYS A 257 -9.61 -36.07 10.75
CA LYS A 257 -10.11 -35.37 11.94
C LYS A 257 -10.60 -33.95 11.62
N CYS A 258 -10.46 -33.50 10.37
CA CYS A 258 -11.02 -32.23 9.92
C CYS A 258 -12.56 -32.35 9.82
N PRO A 259 -13.33 -31.52 10.54
CA PRO A 259 -14.79 -31.61 10.56
C PRO A 259 -15.43 -31.46 9.16
N TYR A 260 -14.75 -30.75 8.26
CA TYR A 260 -15.19 -30.55 6.88
C TYR A 260 -15.06 -31.83 6.03
N TYR A 261 -13.98 -32.58 6.21
CA TYR A 261 -13.77 -33.88 5.55
C TYR A 261 -14.71 -34.96 6.12
N ALA A 262 -15.00 -34.91 7.42
CA ALA A 262 -15.94 -35.82 8.08
C ALA A 262 -17.40 -35.61 7.62
N ALA A 263 -17.79 -34.37 7.29
CA ALA A 263 -19.13 -34.06 6.79
C ALA A 263 -19.35 -34.49 5.33
N GLN A 264 -18.30 -34.51 4.49
CA GLN A 264 -18.40 -34.93 3.09
C GLN A 264 -18.55 -36.45 2.89
N GLN A 265 -18.12 -37.27 3.86
CA GLN A 265 -18.29 -38.73 3.78
C GLN A 265 -19.75 -39.19 3.97
N GLY A 266 -20.66 -38.30 4.39
CA GLY A 266 -22.09 -38.59 4.50
C GLY A 266 -22.88 -38.51 3.19
N TYR A 267 -22.28 -38.02 2.10
CA TYR A 267 -22.92 -37.90 0.79
C TYR A 267 -22.23 -38.80 -0.23
N SER A 268 -22.51 -40.10 -0.16
CA SER A 268 -22.10 -41.08 -1.16
C SER A 268 -23.03 -41.07 -2.36
N ASN A 269 -22.68 -40.32 -3.42
CA ASN A 269 -22.61 -40.90 -4.77
C ASN A 269 -22.02 -39.93 -5.83
N ALA A 270 -21.13 -40.51 -6.65
CA ALA A 270 -20.70 -40.10 -7.99
C ALA A 270 -19.74 -38.90 -8.20
N LYS A 271 -18.48 -39.26 -8.48
CA LYS A 271 -17.54 -38.66 -9.46
C LYS A 271 -17.42 -37.13 -9.52
N SER A 272 -16.60 -36.56 -8.63
CA SER A 272 -15.64 -35.48 -8.96
C SER A 272 -14.89 -35.06 -7.68
N LEU A 273 -13.70 -35.63 -7.47
CA LEU A 273 -12.79 -35.13 -6.44
C LEU A 273 -12.10 -33.88 -7.01
N LEU A 274 -12.46 -32.69 -6.52
CA LEU A 274 -11.68 -31.47 -6.80
C LEU A 274 -10.40 -31.46 -5.94
N PRO A 275 -9.27 -30.93 -6.46
CA PRO A 275 -8.04 -30.83 -5.68
C PRO A 275 -8.21 -29.90 -4.48
N VAL A 276 -7.45 -30.19 -3.42
CA VAL A 276 -7.44 -29.53 -2.09
C VAL A 276 -7.23 -28.00 -2.13
N SER A 277 -6.87 -27.42 -3.26
CA SER A 277 -6.56 -26.00 -3.44
C SER A 277 -7.77 -25.06 -3.57
N LEU A 278 -9.02 -25.57 -3.54
CA LEU A 278 -10.24 -24.79 -3.79
C LEU A 278 -11.25 -24.77 -2.63
N CYS A 279 -10.84 -25.06 -1.39
CA CYS A 279 -11.74 -24.99 -0.23
C CYS A 279 -12.15 -23.53 0.07
N PRO A 280 -13.45 -23.14 -0.01
CA PRO A 280 -13.86 -21.73 0.04
C PRO A 280 -13.97 -21.13 1.44
N CYS A 281 -13.70 -21.89 2.50
CA CYS A 281 -13.86 -21.43 3.89
C CYS A 281 -12.52 -21.01 4.51
N GLY A 282 -12.21 -19.72 4.41
CA GLY A 282 -11.43 -19.03 5.44
C GLY A 282 -12.31 -18.79 6.69
N PRO A 283 -11.75 -18.80 7.92
CA PRO A 283 -12.50 -19.09 9.14
C PRO A 283 -13.34 -17.91 9.64
N GLN A 284 -14.58 -18.21 10.00
CA GLN A 284 -15.58 -17.31 10.54
C GLN A 284 -15.29 -16.88 11.99
N GLU A 285 -15.93 -15.77 12.37
CA GLU A 285 -16.48 -15.50 13.70
C GLU A 285 -16.96 -16.78 14.43
N TRP A 286 -17.21 -16.64 15.74
CA TRP A 286 -17.97 -17.55 16.62
C TRP A 286 -17.16 -18.49 17.53
N ARG A 287 -16.69 -17.92 18.65
CA ARG A 287 -16.79 -18.57 19.97
C ARG A 287 -17.53 -17.67 20.96
N SER A 288 -18.85 -17.79 21.01
CA SER A 288 -19.66 -17.47 22.21
C SER A 288 -21.09 -17.92 22.01
N MET A 289 -21.35 -19.22 22.06
CA MET A 289 -22.73 -19.76 22.09
C MET A 289 -22.83 -21.10 22.81
N ARG A 290 -21.90 -21.35 23.75
CA ARG A 290 -21.87 -22.59 24.55
C ARG A 290 -22.38 -22.43 25.99
N SER A 291 -23.03 -21.31 26.30
CA SER A 291 -23.59 -21.03 27.64
C SER A 291 -25.11 -20.86 27.69
N TRP A 292 -25.86 -21.10 26.61
CA TRP A 292 -27.32 -20.92 26.62
C TRP A 292 -28.08 -22.22 26.94
N PRO A 293 -29.12 -22.19 27.81
CA PRO A 293 -29.92 -23.36 28.15
C PRO A 293 -30.70 -23.92 26.96
N ARG A 294 -31.02 -25.22 27.02
CA ARG A 294 -31.59 -26.03 25.93
C ARG A 294 -32.99 -25.62 25.41
N SER A 295 -33.66 -24.64 26.01
CA SER A 295 -35.04 -24.25 25.64
C SER A 295 -35.15 -23.28 24.46
N GLU A 296 -34.05 -22.71 23.96
CA GLU A 296 -34.10 -21.66 22.91
C GLU A 296 -33.46 -22.08 21.59
N ARG A 297 -33.60 -23.36 21.20
CA ARG A 297 -33.24 -23.82 19.86
C ARG A 297 -34.47 -24.00 18.98
N VAL A 298 -34.83 -22.96 18.22
CA VAL A 298 -35.63 -23.07 16.99
C VAL A 298 -35.06 -22.08 15.96
N PRO A 299 -34.76 -22.51 14.71
CA PRO A 299 -34.24 -21.63 13.66
C PRO A 299 -35.40 -20.91 12.95
N THR A 300 -35.11 -19.75 12.34
CA THR A 300 -35.93 -18.96 11.37
C THR A 300 -36.67 -17.68 11.83
N GLY A 301 -36.37 -17.10 12.99
CA GLY A 301 -36.94 -15.80 13.40
C GLY A 301 -35.99 -14.59 13.37
N TRP A 302 -34.67 -14.79 13.48
CA TRP A 302 -33.75 -13.72 13.90
C TRP A 302 -33.10 -12.90 12.76
N CYS A 303 -33.13 -13.37 11.52
CA CYS A 303 -32.49 -12.64 10.42
C CYS A 303 -33.28 -11.41 9.91
N LEU A 304 -34.56 -11.27 10.28
CA LEU A 304 -35.41 -10.19 9.75
C LEU A 304 -35.37 -8.88 10.55
N ASN A 305 -35.06 -8.93 11.86
CA ASN A 305 -34.98 -7.71 12.68
C ASN A 305 -33.63 -7.00 12.54
N VAL A 306 -32.52 -7.75 12.41
CA VAL A 306 -31.17 -7.17 12.26
C VAL A 306 -31.00 -6.49 10.89
N ALA A 307 -31.62 -7.02 9.83
CA ALA A 307 -31.59 -6.41 8.50
C ALA A 307 -32.41 -5.10 8.43
N ALA A 308 -33.55 -5.04 9.14
CA ALA A 308 -34.39 -3.84 9.18
C ALA A 308 -33.73 -2.70 9.98
N GLU A 309 -33.00 -3.01 11.06
CA GLU A 309 -32.26 -2.01 11.84
C GLU A 309 -30.99 -1.50 11.16
N ARG A 310 -30.34 -2.31 10.30
CA ARG A 310 -29.16 -1.87 9.53
C ARG A 310 -29.53 -0.99 8.34
N LEU A 311 -30.66 -1.24 7.67
CA LEU A 311 -31.11 -0.40 6.55
C LEU A 311 -31.65 0.96 7.02
N GLY A 312 -32.13 1.07 8.26
CA GLY A 312 -32.58 2.34 8.85
C GLY A 312 -31.47 3.31 9.27
N ARG A 313 -30.20 2.88 9.32
CA ARG A 313 -29.06 3.70 9.76
C ARG A 313 -28.24 4.31 8.62
N LEU A 314 -28.53 3.96 7.36
CA LEU A 314 -27.81 4.44 6.18
C LEU A 314 -28.51 5.60 5.43
N TRP A 315 -29.59 6.19 5.96
CA TRP A 315 -30.25 7.34 5.30
C TRP A 315 -30.94 8.30 6.30
N PRO A 316 -30.45 9.53 6.49
CA PRO A 316 -31.03 10.47 7.44
C PRO A 316 -32.08 11.36 6.76
N SER A 317 -33.29 10.84 6.49
CA SER A 317 -34.49 11.67 6.28
C SER A 317 -35.78 10.84 6.29
N ARG A 318 -36.66 11.09 7.27
CA ARG A 318 -37.79 10.23 7.65
C ARG A 318 -39.11 10.43 6.88
N SER A 319 -39.14 11.02 5.69
CA SER A 319 -40.41 11.50 5.09
C SER A 319 -40.90 10.81 3.79
N LEU A 320 -40.24 9.79 3.22
CA LEU A 320 -40.61 9.29 1.88
C LEU A 320 -40.70 7.76 1.71
N TRP A 321 -41.31 7.03 2.64
CA TRP A 321 -41.69 5.64 2.40
C TRP A 321 -43.17 5.41 2.69
N ASN A 322 -43.99 5.34 1.63
CA ASN A 322 -45.42 5.05 1.72
C ASN A 322 -45.64 3.56 2.08
N GLN A 323 -46.55 3.26 3.02
CA GLN A 323 -46.77 1.91 3.56
C GLN A 323 -47.04 0.82 2.51
N LYS A 324 -47.46 1.20 1.30
CA LYS A 324 -47.63 0.28 0.16
C LYS A 324 -46.30 -0.34 -0.32
N MET A 325 -45.20 0.41 -0.30
CA MET A 325 -43.90 -0.06 -0.81
C MET A 325 -43.27 -1.11 0.12
N ILE A 326 -43.41 -0.91 1.44
CA ILE A 326 -42.97 -1.86 2.47
C ILE A 326 -43.77 -3.18 2.39
N ARG A 327 -45.06 -3.11 2.04
CA ARG A 327 -45.90 -4.31 1.85
C ARG A 327 -45.54 -5.10 0.59
N SER A 328 -45.10 -4.44 -0.50
CA SER A 328 -44.62 -5.13 -1.70
C SER A 328 -43.28 -5.83 -1.48
N LEU A 329 -42.34 -5.21 -0.76
CA LEU A 329 -41.06 -5.81 -0.40
C LEU A 329 -41.22 -7.04 0.51
N LYS A 330 -42.17 -7.02 1.44
CA LYS A 330 -42.49 -8.20 2.28
C LYS A 330 -43.09 -9.36 1.47
N ARG A 331 -43.82 -9.11 0.38
CA ARG A 331 -44.34 -10.18 -0.50
C ARG A 331 -43.28 -10.77 -1.42
N LEU A 332 -42.29 -9.98 -1.84
CA LEU A 332 -41.18 -10.48 -2.67
C LEU A 332 -40.20 -11.36 -1.87
N LEU A 333 -39.99 -11.06 -0.59
CA LEU A 333 -38.98 -11.74 0.24
C LEU A 333 -39.52 -12.95 1.01
N CYS A 334 -40.82 -13.00 1.30
CA CYS A 334 -41.48 -14.19 1.82
C CYS A 334 -42.30 -14.84 0.70
N GLY A 335 -41.63 -15.61 -0.16
CA GLY A 335 -42.30 -16.50 -1.10
C GLY A 335 -43.29 -17.38 -0.36
N ARG A 336 -44.60 -17.18 -0.62
CA ARG A 336 -45.65 -18.08 -0.18
C ARG A 336 -45.50 -19.41 -0.91
N SER A 337 -45.31 -20.48 -0.17
CA SER A 337 -45.91 -21.77 -0.52
C SER A 337 -47.19 -21.90 0.29
N VAL A 338 -48.31 -21.53 -0.32
CA VAL A 338 -49.64 -22.05 0.02
C VAL A 338 -50.07 -22.84 -1.20
N CYS A 339 -49.96 -24.15 -1.09
CA CYS A 339 -50.93 -25.16 -1.52
C CYS A 339 -50.58 -26.46 -0.81
#